data_AF-A0A9Q5ZY05-F1
#
_entry.id   AF-A0A9Q5ZY05-F1
#
_cell.length_a   1.000
_cell.length_b   1.000
_cell.length_c   1.000
_cell.angle_alpha   90.00
_cell.angle_beta   90.00
_cell.angle_gamma   90.00
#
_symmetry.space_group_name_H-M   'P 1'
#
loop_
_entity.id
_entity.type
_entity.pdbx_description
1 polymer ?
#
loop_
_entity_poly.entity_id
_entity_poly.type
_entity_poly.pdbx_seq_one_letter_code
_entity_poly.pdbx_strand_id
1 'polypeptide(L)'
;MRWWHPVIFLVVLLVLLKACSYIPDPDPADLRDKGVTLKQWRSMLKDERLKFIDSYLAQEKIATSDTSGFYKCISQQSFTKNDEIKADEALNWCKQDYLKNPSSLYKMIDFDTFIGNVRGFDNSYIPITNYIKNNMHDPSSFKHLETRYRFVMNDSSPYAVITTIYQGKNNYGAIVKNQITAKVDLISGLIVDSSN
;
A
#
# COMPACT_ATOMS: atom_id res chain seq x y z
N MET A 1 -70.24 38.40 -1.37
CA MET A 1 -69.17 38.41 -0.35
C MET A 1 -68.29 37.20 -0.59
N ARG A 2 -66.98 37.45 -0.62
CA ARG A 2 -65.92 36.53 -1.05
C ARG A 2 -65.41 35.82 0.20
N TRP A 3 -65.52 34.49 0.29
CA TRP A 3 -64.79 33.72 1.30
C TRP A 3 -64.42 32.36 0.73
N TRP A 4 -63.25 32.33 0.09
CA TRP A 4 -62.46 31.12 -0.03
C TRP A 4 -61.90 30.81 1.37
N HIS A 5 -62.02 29.56 1.82
CA HIS A 5 -61.10 28.80 2.68
C HIS A 5 -61.88 27.68 3.38
N PRO A 6 -61.84 26.46 2.83
CA PRO A 6 -61.46 25.32 3.68
C PRO A 6 -60.60 24.32 2.92
N VAL A 7 -59.47 24.75 2.35
CA VAL A 7 -58.48 23.82 1.74
C VAL A 7 -57.15 23.82 2.51
N ILE A 8 -56.97 24.75 3.46
CA ILE A 8 -55.68 24.91 4.16
C ILE A 8 -55.51 23.91 5.31
N PHE A 9 -56.59 23.31 5.83
CA PHE A 9 -56.49 22.42 6.99
C PHE A 9 -56.11 20.97 6.66
N LEU A 10 -56.10 20.57 5.39
CA LEU A 10 -55.76 19.19 4.97
C LEU A 10 -54.30 19.04 4.49
N VAL A 11 -53.58 20.15 4.29
CA VAL A 11 -52.15 20.11 3.89
C VAL A 11 -51.23 20.01 5.11
N VAL A 12 -51.65 20.47 6.29
CA VAL A 12 -50.80 20.47 7.49
C VAL A 12 -50.67 19.07 8.14
N LEU A 13 -51.64 18.17 7.93
CA LEU A 13 -51.60 16.82 8.51
C LEU A 13 -50.79 15.80 7.67
N LEU A 14 -50.55 16.08 6.38
CA LEU A 14 -49.72 15.22 5.52
C LEU A 14 -48.22 15.53 5.62
N VAL A 15 -47.84 16.71 6.14
CA VAL A 15 -46.43 17.06 6.35
C VAL A 15 -45.88 16.46 7.65
N LEU A 16 -46.73 16.08 8.60
CA LEU A 16 -46.31 15.46 9.87
C LEU A 16 -46.13 13.93 9.81
N LEU A 17 -46.54 13.26 8.73
CA LEU A 17 -46.33 11.82 8.52
C LEU A 17 -45.09 11.48 7.67
N LYS A 18 -44.36 12.49 7.16
CA LYS A 18 -43.03 12.31 6.55
C LYS A 18 -41.88 12.46 7.55
N ALA A 19 -42.19 12.60 8.83
CA ALA A 19 -41.28 12.28 9.92
C ALA A 19 -41.40 10.78 10.29
N CYS A 20 -41.58 9.91 9.30
CA CYS A 20 -41.10 8.54 9.43
C CYS A 20 -39.60 8.64 9.63
N SER A 21 -39.19 8.54 10.90
CA SER A 21 -37.90 8.04 11.36
C SER A 21 -36.92 7.81 10.21
N TYR A 22 -36.14 8.84 9.87
CA TYR A 22 -34.85 8.60 9.25
C TYR A 22 -34.04 7.85 10.30
N ILE A 23 -34.20 6.53 10.30
CA ILE A 23 -33.21 5.63 10.87
C ILE A 23 -32.07 5.77 9.87
N PRO A 24 -30.95 6.46 10.21
CA PRO A 24 -29.78 6.37 9.36
C PRO A 24 -29.51 4.88 9.17
N ASP A 25 -29.33 4.44 7.92
CA ASP A 25 -28.78 3.11 7.67
C ASP A 25 -27.61 2.93 8.63
N PRO A 26 -27.54 1.81 9.37
CA PRO A 26 -26.43 1.59 10.28
C PRO A 26 -25.16 1.82 9.49
N ASP A 27 -24.40 2.85 9.89
CA ASP A 27 -23.06 3.12 9.37
C ASP A 27 -22.38 1.74 9.26
N PRO A 28 -22.02 1.26 8.06
CA PRO A 28 -21.50 -0.08 7.89
C PRO A 28 -20.36 -0.22 8.88
N ALA A 29 -20.59 -1.00 9.95
CA ALA A 29 -19.88 -0.85 11.21
C ALA A 29 -18.40 -0.68 10.91
N ASP A 30 -17.80 0.42 11.36
CA ASP A 30 -16.40 0.74 11.08
C ASP A 30 -15.52 -0.40 11.61
N LEU A 31 -15.14 -1.33 10.72
CA LEU A 31 -14.41 -2.55 11.07
C LEU A 31 -12.91 -2.27 11.24
N ARG A 32 -12.49 -1.00 11.10
CA ARG A 32 -11.09 -0.60 11.14
C ARG A 32 -10.66 -0.32 12.56
N ASP A 33 -9.55 -0.90 12.97
CA ASP A 33 -8.80 -0.40 14.12
C ASP A 33 -8.05 0.88 13.73
N LYS A 34 -8.56 2.04 14.16
CA LYS A 34 -7.94 3.36 13.92
C LYS A 34 -6.59 3.52 14.61
N GLY A 35 -6.25 2.63 15.53
CA GLY A 35 -4.96 2.55 16.20
C GLY A 35 -3.83 1.98 15.33
N VAL A 36 -4.16 1.31 14.21
CA VAL A 36 -3.18 0.70 13.30
C VAL A 36 -2.21 1.74 12.76
N THR A 37 -0.93 1.53 13.00
CA THR A 37 0.15 2.35 12.42
C THR A 37 0.56 1.87 11.04
N LEU A 38 1.29 2.68 10.29
CA LEU A 38 1.88 2.29 8.99
C LEU A 38 2.83 1.08 9.12
N LYS A 39 3.52 0.95 10.26
CA LYS A 39 4.32 -0.26 10.53
C LYS A 39 3.45 -1.51 10.65
N GLN A 40 2.36 -1.44 11.44
CA GLN A 40 1.42 -2.54 11.61
C GLN A 40 0.70 -2.87 10.30
N TRP A 41 0.32 -1.85 9.55
CA TRP A 41 -0.28 -1.96 8.22
C TRP A 41 0.53 -2.85 7.28
N ARG A 42 1.86 -2.66 7.20
CA ARG A 42 2.75 -3.48 6.35
C ARG A 42 2.76 -4.97 6.72
N SER A 43 2.42 -5.30 7.96
CA SER A 43 2.37 -6.68 8.46
C SER A 43 1.01 -7.35 8.28
N MET A 44 -0.04 -6.60 7.93
CA MET A 44 -1.38 -7.14 7.69
C MET A 44 -1.42 -7.94 6.39
N LEU A 45 -2.33 -8.92 6.34
CA LEU A 45 -2.63 -9.63 5.11
C LEU A 45 -3.23 -8.66 4.07
N LYS A 46 -3.03 -8.95 2.79
CA LYS A 46 -3.52 -8.10 1.70
C LYS A 46 -5.04 -7.93 1.74
N ASP A 47 -5.78 -8.99 2.08
CA ASP A 47 -7.24 -8.93 2.18
C ASP A 47 -7.70 -8.09 3.38
N GLU A 48 -7.00 -8.16 4.51
CA GLU A 48 -7.25 -7.28 5.67
C GLU A 48 -7.01 -5.81 5.32
N ARG A 49 -5.93 -5.53 4.59
CA ARG A 49 -5.64 -4.19 4.07
C ARG A 49 -6.74 -3.69 3.13
N LEU A 50 -7.22 -4.53 2.21
CA LEU A 50 -8.31 -4.17 1.31
C LEU A 50 -9.61 -3.88 2.07
N LYS A 51 -9.99 -4.75 3.01
CA LYS A 51 -11.18 -4.55 3.89
C LYS A 51 -11.07 -3.25 4.69
N PHE A 52 -9.87 -2.93 5.18
CA PHE A 52 -9.61 -1.68 5.88
C PHE A 52 -9.85 -0.48 4.96
N ILE A 53 -9.32 -0.49 3.73
CA ILE A 53 -9.56 0.61 2.78
C ILE A 53 -11.04 0.70 2.40
N ASP A 54 -11.70 -0.41 2.10
CA ASP A 54 -13.11 -0.43 1.71
C ASP A 54 -14.00 0.17 2.81
N SER A 55 -13.75 -0.16 4.07
CA SER A 55 -14.46 0.43 5.21
C SER A 55 -14.20 1.95 5.30
N TYR A 56 -12.98 2.41 5.03
CA TYR A 56 -12.64 3.84 5.01
C TYR A 56 -13.41 4.57 3.91
N LEU A 57 -13.41 4.04 2.70
CA LEU A 57 -14.11 4.63 1.57
C LEU A 57 -15.62 4.68 1.80
N ALA A 58 -16.21 3.62 2.39
CA ALA A 58 -17.63 3.60 2.73
C ALA A 58 -18.00 4.73 3.71
N GLN A 59 -17.23 4.93 4.78
CA GLN A 59 -17.46 6.00 5.75
C GLN A 59 -17.33 7.39 5.13
N GLU A 60 -16.34 7.56 4.24
CA GLU A 60 -16.07 8.82 3.54
C GLU A 60 -16.98 9.05 2.33
N LYS A 61 -17.90 8.12 2.05
CA LYS A 61 -18.81 8.15 0.89
C LYS A 61 -18.07 8.24 -0.45
N ILE A 62 -16.92 7.58 -0.53
CA ILE A 62 -16.12 7.40 -1.75
C ILE A 62 -16.45 6.03 -2.34
N ALA A 63 -16.49 5.93 -3.67
CA ALA A 63 -16.80 4.67 -4.34
C ALA A 63 -15.71 3.63 -4.08
N THR A 64 -16.10 2.40 -3.73
CA THR A 64 -15.18 1.27 -3.52
C THR A 64 -14.48 0.81 -4.80
N SER A 65 -14.92 1.28 -5.98
CA SER A 65 -14.17 1.12 -7.23
C SER A 65 -12.79 1.78 -7.17
N ASP A 66 -12.58 2.76 -6.29
CA ASP A 66 -11.31 3.49 -6.15
C ASP A 66 -10.34 2.86 -5.13
N THR A 67 -10.69 1.72 -4.53
CA THR A 67 -9.85 1.00 -3.55
C THR A 67 -8.44 0.76 -4.06
N SER A 68 -8.26 0.46 -5.35
CA SER A 68 -6.93 0.22 -5.93
C SER A 68 -6.01 1.45 -5.93
N GLY A 69 -6.57 2.65 -6.15
CA GLY A 69 -5.83 3.91 -6.04
C GLY A 69 -5.44 4.20 -4.59
N PHE A 70 -6.39 4.07 -3.66
CA PHE A 70 -6.12 4.24 -2.23
C PHE A 70 -5.10 3.23 -1.71
N TYR A 71 -5.15 1.98 -2.19
CA TYR A 71 -4.19 0.95 -1.86
C TYR A 71 -2.76 1.35 -2.25
N LYS A 72 -2.56 1.80 -3.50
CA LYS A 72 -1.26 2.32 -3.97
C LYS A 72 -0.78 3.49 -3.12
N CYS A 73 -1.69 4.39 -2.75
CA CYS A 73 -1.33 5.53 -1.93
C CYS A 73 -0.85 5.13 -0.55
N ILE A 74 -1.66 4.40 0.23
CA ILE A 74 -1.23 3.98 1.58
C ILE A 74 -0.02 3.03 1.53
N SER A 75 0.08 2.18 0.50
CA SER A 75 1.26 1.33 0.27
C SER A 75 2.52 2.18 0.16
N GLN A 76 2.53 3.20 -0.71
CA GLN A 76 3.65 4.12 -0.83
C GLN A 76 3.91 4.93 0.45
N GLN A 77 2.88 5.48 1.09
CA GLN A 77 3.04 6.23 2.34
C GLN A 77 3.66 5.36 3.44
N SER A 78 3.28 4.08 3.52
CA SER A 78 3.78 3.13 4.52
C SER A 78 5.29 2.86 4.44
N PHE A 79 5.93 3.16 3.31
CA PHE A 79 7.39 3.00 3.13
C PHE A 79 8.15 4.34 3.03
N THR A 80 7.43 5.46 2.93
CA THR A 80 8.05 6.78 2.71
C THR A 80 7.77 7.77 3.84
N LYS A 81 6.88 7.44 4.78
CA LYS A 81 6.55 8.22 5.97
C LYS A 81 6.99 7.51 7.24
N ASN A 82 6.84 8.22 8.36
CA ASN A 82 7.13 7.67 9.68
C ASN A 82 6.21 6.47 10.00
N ASP A 83 6.84 5.39 10.48
CA ASP A 83 6.21 4.13 10.88
C ASP A 83 5.08 4.26 11.92
N GLU A 84 5.11 5.31 12.75
CA GLU A 84 4.16 5.56 13.85
C GLU A 84 2.87 6.27 13.40
N ILE A 85 2.87 6.86 12.19
CA ILE A 85 1.67 7.49 11.62
C ILE A 85 0.55 6.45 11.53
N LYS A 86 -0.68 6.88 11.81
CA LYS A 86 -1.85 6.01 11.74
C LYS A 86 -2.24 5.76 10.27
N ALA A 87 -2.68 4.54 9.97
CA ALA A 87 -3.16 4.18 8.65
C ALA A 87 -4.34 5.08 8.21
N ASP A 88 -5.26 5.40 9.14
CA ASP A 88 -6.39 6.29 8.86
C ASP A 88 -5.95 7.74 8.56
N GLU A 89 -4.90 8.23 9.23
CA GLU A 89 -4.29 9.53 8.92
C GLU A 89 -3.67 9.54 7.52
N ALA A 90 -2.94 8.48 7.15
CA ALA A 90 -2.41 8.34 5.80
C ALA A 90 -3.53 8.27 4.74
N LEU A 91 -4.63 7.56 5.01
CA LEU A 91 -5.80 7.51 4.11
C LEU A 91 -6.47 8.88 3.98
N ASN A 92 -6.50 9.68 5.05
CA ASN A 92 -6.97 11.07 4.97
C ASN A 92 -6.12 11.92 4.02
N TRP A 93 -4.80 11.74 3.99
CA TRP A 93 -3.96 12.40 2.98
C TRP A 93 -4.24 11.88 1.57
N CYS A 94 -4.40 10.57 1.40
CA CYS A 94 -4.81 9.97 0.13
C CYS A 94 -6.15 10.53 -0.37
N LYS A 95 -7.11 10.75 0.54
CA LYS A 95 -8.39 11.39 0.24
C LYS A 95 -8.21 12.82 -0.26
N GLN A 96 -7.35 13.63 0.38
CA GLN A 96 -7.10 15.00 -0.09
C GLN A 96 -6.51 15.02 -1.50
N ASP A 97 -5.54 14.15 -1.78
CA ASP A 97 -4.94 14.02 -3.11
C ASP A 97 -5.96 13.52 -4.15
N TYR A 98 -6.82 12.58 -3.76
CA TYR A 98 -7.92 12.08 -4.58
C TYR A 98 -8.93 13.17 -4.94
N LEU A 99 -9.38 13.96 -3.96
CA LEU A 99 -10.35 15.04 -4.18
C LEU A 99 -9.79 16.13 -5.10
N LYS A 100 -8.48 16.35 -5.06
CA LYS A 100 -7.80 17.29 -5.97
C LYS A 100 -7.62 16.71 -7.38
N ASN A 101 -7.21 15.45 -7.47
CA ASN A 101 -7.02 14.73 -8.73
C ASN A 101 -7.08 13.21 -8.50
N PRO A 102 -8.20 12.54 -8.83
CA PRO A 102 -8.37 11.11 -8.62
C PRO A 102 -7.27 10.24 -9.26
N SER A 103 -6.80 10.64 -10.44
CA SER A 103 -5.77 9.90 -11.18
C SER A 103 -4.38 9.91 -10.52
N SER A 104 -4.15 10.80 -9.55
CA SER A 104 -2.85 10.93 -8.87
C SER A 104 -2.50 9.69 -8.06
N LEU A 105 -3.48 9.07 -7.40
CA LEU A 105 -3.25 7.89 -6.56
C LEU A 105 -2.78 6.68 -7.38
N TYR A 106 -3.27 6.54 -8.61
CA TYR A 106 -2.93 5.43 -9.49
C TYR A 106 -1.46 5.45 -9.97
N LYS A 107 -0.83 6.63 -9.94
CA LYS A 107 0.60 6.82 -10.24
C LYS A 107 1.52 6.43 -9.08
N MET A 108 0.97 6.24 -7.88
CA MET A 108 1.74 5.82 -6.71
C MET A 108 2.12 4.33 -6.78
N ILE A 109 3.12 3.97 -5.97
CA ILE A 109 3.73 2.65 -5.96
C ILE A 109 3.02 1.70 -5.00
N ASP A 110 2.63 0.55 -5.53
CA ASP A 110 2.30 -0.61 -4.73
C ASP A 110 3.58 -1.38 -4.41
N PHE A 111 4.01 -1.33 -3.14
CA PHE A 111 5.20 -2.02 -2.67
C PHE A 111 5.04 -3.55 -2.52
N ASP A 112 3.83 -4.11 -2.69
CA ASP A 112 3.62 -5.55 -2.57
C ASP A 112 4.48 -6.36 -3.54
N THR A 113 4.63 -5.91 -4.79
CA THR A 113 5.48 -6.60 -5.78
C THR A 113 6.94 -6.62 -5.33
N PHE A 114 7.44 -5.48 -4.83
CA PHE A 114 8.81 -5.39 -4.33
C PHE A 114 9.00 -6.27 -3.08
N ILE A 115 8.12 -6.15 -2.09
CA ILE A 115 8.22 -6.85 -0.82
C ILE A 115 7.98 -8.35 -0.99
N GLY A 116 7.13 -8.77 -1.94
CA GLY A 116 6.92 -10.17 -2.30
C GLY A 116 8.18 -10.86 -2.84
N ASN A 117 9.17 -10.09 -3.29
CA ASN A 117 10.49 -10.61 -3.68
C ASN A 117 11.48 -10.72 -2.50
N VAL A 118 11.13 -10.26 -1.31
CA VAL A 118 11.95 -10.39 -0.09
C VAL A 118 11.54 -11.68 0.63
N ARG A 119 12.51 -12.56 0.89
CA ARG A 119 12.26 -13.78 1.67
C ARG A 119 12.07 -13.42 3.14
N GLY A 120 10.96 -13.85 3.73
CA GLY A 120 10.65 -13.52 5.13
C GLY A 120 11.61 -14.10 6.18
N PHE A 121 12.35 -15.18 5.88
CA PHE A 121 13.20 -15.85 6.88
C PHE A 121 14.64 -15.31 6.97
N ASP A 122 15.21 -14.82 5.87
CA ASP A 122 16.58 -14.26 5.82
C ASP A 122 16.65 -12.85 5.22
N ASN A 123 15.52 -12.27 4.79
CA ASN A 123 15.43 -10.99 4.11
C ASN A 123 16.19 -10.91 2.79
N SER A 124 16.62 -12.04 2.20
CA SER A 124 17.25 -12.05 0.89
C SER A 124 16.27 -11.63 -0.20
N TYR A 125 16.76 -10.87 -1.18
CA TYR A 125 15.98 -10.50 -2.36
C TYR A 125 16.10 -11.60 -3.42
N ILE A 126 14.99 -12.24 -3.78
CA ILE A 126 14.94 -13.44 -4.63
C ILE A 126 15.59 -13.19 -6.01
N PRO A 127 15.24 -12.13 -6.77
CA PRO A 127 15.88 -11.85 -8.06
C PRO A 127 17.41 -11.71 -7.97
N ILE A 128 17.92 -11.02 -6.96
CA ILE A 128 19.37 -10.81 -6.78
C ILE A 128 20.04 -12.11 -6.35
N THR A 129 19.41 -12.89 -5.47
CA THR A 129 19.93 -14.20 -5.06
C THR A 129 20.08 -15.14 -6.25
N ASN A 130 19.09 -15.18 -7.12
CA ASN A 130 19.14 -15.97 -8.36
C ASN A 130 20.23 -15.46 -9.30
N TYR A 131 20.33 -14.13 -9.46
CA TYR A 131 21.38 -13.51 -10.26
C TYR A 131 22.78 -13.88 -9.74
N ILE A 132 23.04 -13.76 -8.44
CA ILE A 132 24.34 -14.12 -7.84
C ILE A 132 24.64 -15.60 -8.13
N LYS A 133 23.72 -16.50 -7.80
CA LYS A 133 23.92 -17.95 -7.98
C LYS A 133 24.21 -18.33 -9.43
N ASN A 134 23.52 -17.71 -10.39
CA ASN A 134 23.74 -17.98 -11.82
C ASN A 134 25.12 -17.52 -12.32
N ASN A 135 25.77 -16.59 -11.61
CA ASN A 135 27.09 -16.07 -11.95
C ASN A 135 28.22 -16.65 -11.06
N MET A 136 27.89 -17.53 -10.10
CA MET A 136 28.87 -18.19 -9.24
C MET A 136 29.42 -19.46 -9.88
N HIS A 137 30.71 -19.73 -9.64
CA HIS A 137 31.34 -21.00 -10.05
C HIS A 137 30.74 -22.22 -9.32
N ASP A 138 30.51 -22.11 -8.02
CA ASP A 138 29.84 -23.14 -7.18
C ASP A 138 28.60 -22.53 -6.51
N PRO A 139 27.42 -22.54 -7.16
CA PRO A 139 26.19 -21.96 -6.61
C PRO A 139 25.73 -22.62 -5.30
N SER A 140 26.15 -23.87 -5.04
CA SER A 140 25.81 -24.60 -3.82
C SER A 140 26.52 -24.03 -2.58
N SER A 141 27.64 -23.33 -2.79
CA SER A 141 28.38 -22.65 -1.73
C SER A 141 27.79 -21.30 -1.33
N PHE A 142 26.75 -20.82 -2.03
CA PHE A 142 26.11 -19.54 -1.73
C PHE A 142 25.52 -19.53 -0.33
N LYS A 143 25.87 -18.51 0.45
CA LYS A 143 25.26 -18.21 1.74
C LYS A 143 24.91 -16.73 1.80
N HIS A 144 23.63 -16.42 1.93
CA HIS A 144 23.17 -15.07 2.22
C HIS A 144 23.66 -14.64 3.61
N LEU A 145 24.15 -13.40 3.73
CA LEU A 145 24.53 -12.81 5.00
C LEU A 145 23.63 -11.64 5.37
N GLU A 146 23.39 -10.75 4.41
CA GLU A 146 22.65 -9.51 4.66
C GLU A 146 22.10 -8.94 3.36
N THR A 147 20.90 -8.37 3.42
CA THR A 147 20.34 -7.53 2.37
C THR A 147 19.86 -6.23 2.98
N ARG A 148 20.25 -5.11 2.37
CA ARG A 148 19.77 -3.77 2.71
C ARG A 148 19.15 -3.16 1.46
N TYR A 149 18.10 -2.37 1.62
CA TYR A 149 17.54 -1.60 0.52
C TYR A 149 17.16 -0.19 0.97
N ARG A 150 17.23 0.74 0.01
CA ARG A 150 16.68 2.09 0.13
C ARG A 150 15.87 2.42 -1.10
N PHE A 151 14.81 3.20 -0.92
CA PHE A 151 13.93 3.60 -2.02
C PHE A 151 14.32 4.97 -2.55
N VAL A 152 14.27 5.12 -3.88
CA VAL A 152 14.43 6.39 -4.58
C VAL A 152 13.12 6.66 -5.30
N MET A 153 12.34 7.57 -4.71
CA MET A 153 11.07 8.02 -5.27
C MET A 153 11.35 9.19 -6.22
N ASN A 154 11.14 8.98 -7.51
CA ASN A 154 11.11 10.04 -8.52
C ASN A 154 9.81 9.90 -9.35
N ASP A 155 9.43 10.95 -10.06
CA ASP A 155 8.10 11.01 -10.71
C ASP A 155 7.97 10.09 -11.95
N SER A 156 9.08 9.58 -12.50
CA SER A 156 9.10 8.93 -13.81
C SER A 156 9.47 7.44 -13.78
N SER A 157 10.30 7.01 -12.83
CA SER A 157 10.84 5.65 -12.70
C SER A 157 11.42 5.46 -11.30
N PRO A 158 10.57 5.24 -10.28
CA PRO A 158 11.03 5.01 -8.92
C PRO A 158 11.65 3.62 -8.78
N TYR A 159 12.73 3.53 -8.02
CA TYR A 159 13.54 2.32 -7.93
C TYR A 159 14.05 2.08 -6.50
N ALA A 160 14.38 0.84 -6.18
CA ALA A 160 15.17 0.50 -5.01
C ALA A 160 16.64 0.34 -5.38
N VAL A 161 17.53 0.75 -4.48
CA VAL A 161 18.93 0.32 -4.49
C VAL A 161 19.07 -0.75 -3.43
N ILE A 162 19.39 -1.96 -3.86
CA ILE A 162 19.55 -3.13 -2.99
C ILE A 162 21.03 -3.49 -2.92
N THR A 163 21.56 -3.63 -1.72
CA THR A 163 22.90 -4.17 -1.47
C THR A 163 22.75 -5.52 -0.80
N THR A 164 23.30 -6.56 -1.41
CA THR A 164 23.33 -7.92 -0.85
C THR A 164 24.76 -8.34 -0.58
N ILE A 165 25.01 -8.75 0.66
CA ILE A 165 26.27 -9.31 1.12
C ILE A 165 26.08 -10.82 1.26
N TYR A 166 27.02 -11.58 0.69
CA TYR A 166 26.94 -13.04 0.64
C TYR A 166 28.32 -13.67 0.78
N GLN A 167 28.35 -14.98 1.04
CA GLN A 167 29.54 -15.81 0.94
C GLN A 167 29.39 -16.82 -0.19
N GLY A 168 30.54 -17.22 -0.75
CA GLY A 168 30.62 -18.25 -1.77
C GLY A 168 32.05 -18.71 -1.97
N LYS A 169 32.24 -19.91 -2.54
CA LYS A 169 33.56 -20.36 -2.98
C LYS A 169 33.96 -19.61 -4.24
N ASN A 170 35.21 -19.16 -4.27
CA ASN A 170 35.84 -18.63 -5.48
C ASN A 170 36.42 -19.77 -6.34
N ASN A 171 37.03 -19.42 -7.48
CA ASN A 171 37.63 -20.37 -8.41
C ASN A 171 38.82 -21.17 -7.83
N TYR A 172 39.35 -20.76 -6.67
CA TYR A 172 40.43 -21.44 -5.94
C TYR A 172 39.90 -22.30 -4.77
N GLY A 173 38.58 -22.43 -4.63
CA GLY A 173 37.94 -23.23 -3.59
C GLY A 173 37.83 -22.55 -2.21
N ALA A 174 38.33 -21.33 -2.05
CA ALA A 174 38.25 -20.58 -0.80
C ALA A 174 36.88 -19.91 -0.64
N ILE A 175 36.30 -19.95 0.57
CA ILE A 175 35.07 -19.22 0.90
C ILE A 175 35.41 -17.75 1.12
N VAL A 176 34.82 -16.87 0.33
CA VAL A 176 35.03 -15.42 0.38
C VAL A 176 33.71 -14.69 0.61
N LYS A 177 33.79 -13.52 1.24
CA LYS A 177 32.67 -12.59 1.42
C LYS A 177 32.64 -11.61 0.25
N ASN A 178 31.49 -11.52 -0.42
CA ASN A 178 31.26 -10.66 -1.57
C ASN A 178 30.06 -9.74 -1.32
N GLN A 179 29.95 -8.72 -2.17
CA GLN A 179 28.85 -7.78 -2.18
C GLN A 179 28.39 -7.55 -3.61
N ILE A 180 27.09 -7.38 -3.81
CA ILE A 180 26.50 -6.86 -5.05
C ILE A 180 25.57 -5.70 -4.70
N THR A 181 25.57 -4.67 -5.54
CA THR A 181 24.57 -3.60 -5.49
C THR A 181 23.77 -3.60 -6.78
N ALA A 182 22.45 -3.59 -6.67
CA ALA A 182 21.55 -3.61 -7.82
C ALA A 182 20.48 -2.52 -7.72
N LYS A 183 20.17 -1.93 -8.87
CA LYS A 183 19.00 -1.08 -9.07
C LYS A 183 17.83 -1.98 -9.47
N VAL A 184 16.74 -1.89 -8.73
CA VAL A 184 15.51 -2.66 -8.95
C VAL A 184 14.35 -1.71 -9.21
N ASP A 185 13.63 -1.91 -10.30
CA ASP A 185 12.40 -1.18 -10.59
C ASP A 185 11.31 -1.55 -9.57
N LEU A 186 10.67 -0.55 -8.94
CA LEU A 186 9.69 -0.82 -7.87
C LEU A 186 8.37 -1.38 -8.39
N ILE A 187 8.04 -1.16 -9.67
CA ILE A 187 6.78 -1.60 -10.26
C ILE A 187 6.85 -3.09 -10.59
N SER A 188 7.92 -3.51 -11.24
CA SER A 188 8.15 -4.90 -11.68
C SER A 188 8.86 -5.76 -10.65
N GLY A 189 9.63 -5.17 -9.72
CA GLY A 189 10.50 -5.90 -8.81
C GLY A 189 11.71 -6.54 -9.51
N LEU A 190 12.03 -6.12 -10.73
CA LEU A 190 13.12 -6.70 -11.52
C LEU A 190 14.38 -5.84 -11.48
N ILE A 191 15.53 -6.50 -11.61
CA ILE A 191 16.84 -5.85 -11.71
C ILE A 191 16.91 -5.10 -13.04
N VAL A 192 17.25 -3.81 -12.97
CA VAL A 192 17.45 -2.92 -14.12
C VAL A 192 18.94 -2.70 -14.39
N ASP A 193 19.74 -2.66 -13.32
CA ASP A 193 21.19 -2.46 -13.38
C ASP A 193 21.84 -3.11 -12.15
N SER A 194 23.08 -3.55 -12.26
CA SER A 194 23.82 -4.18 -11.16
C SER A 194 25.33 -3.99 -11.29
N SER A 195 26.00 -3.73 -10.18
CA SER A 195 27.45 -3.66 -10.06
C SER A 195 27.97 -4.51 -8.90
N ASN A 196 29.14 -5.12 -9.12
CA ASN A 196 29.91 -5.89 -8.14
C ASN A 196 31.12 -5.10 -7.66
#